data_AF-A0A820R3V3-F1
#
_entry.id   AF-A0A820R3V3-F1
#
_cell.length_a   1.000
_cell.length_b   1.000
_cell.length_c   1.000
_cell.angle_alpha   90.00
_cell.angle_beta   90.00
_cell.angle_gamma   90.00
#
_symmetry.space_group_name_H-M   'P 1'
#
loop_
_entity.id
_entity.type
_entity.pdbx_description
1 polymer ?
#
loop_
_entity_poly.entity_id
_entity_poly.type
_entity_poly.pdbx_seq_one_letter_code
_entity_poly.pdbx_strand_id
1 'polypeptide(L)'
;MHVHHLEDEAFYVLEGEIQFQINNKTLLAPQGSCVYAPRGVVHTFRNVNGTNSRSARLQFWFTPAGIENYFEQVSRALTQNPPNLNLAVQIAKEWGIDIIGSPNWSIGN
;
A
#
# COMPACT_ATOMS: atom_id res chain seq x y z
N MET A 1 5.99 -4.38 -3.11
CA MET A 1 4.55 -4.54 -3.39
C MET A 1 3.98 -5.53 -2.38
N HIS A 2 2.67 -5.73 -2.33
CA HIS A 2 2.09 -6.77 -1.49
C HIS A 2 0.79 -7.31 -2.07
N VAL A 3 0.29 -8.39 -1.47
CA VAL A 3 -1.03 -8.97 -1.75
C VAL A 3 -1.70 -9.31 -0.42
N HIS A 4 -2.97 -8.93 -0.30
CA HIS A 4 -3.86 -9.35 0.79
C HIS A 4 -4.59 -10.63 0.39
N HIS A 5 -4.60 -11.63 1.26
CA HIS A 5 -5.37 -12.87 1.06
C HIS A 5 -6.72 -12.84 1.78
N LEU A 6 -6.88 -11.95 2.75
CA LEU A 6 -8.06 -11.88 3.62
C LEU A 6 -8.95 -10.67 3.32
N GLU A 7 -8.34 -9.52 3.03
CA GLU A 7 -9.04 -8.26 2.76
C GLU A 7 -9.01 -7.87 1.29
N ASP A 8 -10.09 -7.25 0.82
CA ASP A 8 -10.04 -6.35 -0.32
C ASP A 8 -9.64 -4.95 0.18
N GLU A 9 -8.85 -4.21 -0.61
CA GLU A 9 -8.44 -2.85 -0.29
C GLU A 9 -8.98 -1.88 -1.34
N ALA A 10 -9.50 -0.74 -0.88
CA ALA A 10 -9.90 0.35 -1.76
C ALA A 10 -9.28 1.67 -1.30
N PHE A 11 -9.07 2.55 -2.27
CA PHE A 11 -8.35 3.79 -2.12
C PHE A 11 -9.16 4.95 -2.70
N TYR A 12 -9.15 6.09 -2.02
CA TYR A 12 -9.72 7.35 -2.51
C TYR A 12 -8.70 8.48 -2.40
N VAL A 13 -8.35 9.09 -3.53
CA VAL A 13 -7.37 10.17 -3.58
C VAL A 13 -8.05 11.47 -3.15
N LEU A 14 -7.74 11.90 -1.94
CA LEU A 14 -8.32 13.10 -1.34
C LEU A 14 -7.62 14.39 -1.79
N GLU A 15 -6.32 14.31 -2.08
CA GLU A 15 -5.51 15.44 -2.53
C GLU A 15 -4.27 14.93 -3.27
N GLY A 16 -3.82 15.67 -4.28
CA GLY A 16 -2.64 15.34 -5.07
C GLY A 16 -2.90 14.24 -6.11
N GLU A 17 -1.84 13.51 -6.45
CA GLU A 17 -1.87 12.47 -7.48
C GLU A 17 -1.06 11.25 -7.00
N ILE A 18 -1.65 10.07 -7.12
CA ILE A 18 -1.04 8.81 -6.69
C ILE A 18 -0.84 7.90 -7.90
N GLN A 19 0.36 7.34 -8.03
CA GLN A 19 0.61 6.27 -8.98
C GLN A 19 0.37 4.93 -8.30
N PHE A 20 -0.55 4.15 -8.85
CA PHE A 20 -0.80 2.78 -8.44
C PHE A 20 -0.19 1.81 -9.43
N GLN A 21 0.21 0.65 -8.93
CA GLN A 21 0.41 -0.54 -9.74
C GLN A 21 -0.53 -1.62 -9.21
N ILE A 22 -1.44 -2.08 -10.06
CA ILE A 22 -2.40 -3.15 -9.80
C ILE A 22 -2.10 -4.29 -10.78
N ASN A 23 -1.57 -5.40 -10.29
CA ASN A 23 -0.93 -6.44 -11.09
C ASN A 23 0.12 -5.84 -12.05
N ASN A 24 -0.12 -6.01 -13.36
CA ASN A 24 0.77 -5.54 -14.44
C ASN A 24 0.34 -4.18 -15.00
N LYS A 25 -0.67 -3.53 -14.40
CA LYS A 25 -1.18 -2.23 -14.86
C LYS A 25 -0.70 -1.13 -13.93
N THR A 26 -0.11 -0.11 -14.53
CA THR A 26 0.22 1.14 -13.83
C THR A 26 -0.81 2.19 -14.20
N LEU A 27 -1.34 2.89 -13.20
CA LEU A 27 -2.32 3.95 -13.38
C LEU A 27 -1.98 5.14 -12.51
N LEU A 28 -2.23 6.32 -13.05
CA LEU A 28 -2.05 7.60 -12.38
C LEU A 28 -3.45 8.10 -11.98
N ALA A 29 -3.65 8.32 -10.68
CA ALA A 29 -4.94 8.63 -10.10
C ALA A 29 -4.91 10.03 -9.48
N PRO A 30 -5.51 11.04 -10.15
CA PRO A 30 -5.62 12.39 -9.59
C PRO A 30 -6.66 12.43 -8.45
N GLN A 31 -6.69 13.54 -7.72
CA GLN A 31 -7.70 13.84 -6.72
C GLN A 31 -9.13 13.54 -7.21
N GLY A 32 -9.93 12.89 -6.35
CA GLY A 32 -11.29 12.43 -6.65
C GLY A 32 -11.36 11.02 -7.24
N SER A 33 -10.21 10.39 -7.53
CA SER A 33 -10.17 9.01 -8.03
C SER A 33 -10.46 7.98 -6.94
N CYS A 34 -11.18 6.93 -7.32
CA CYS A 34 -11.34 5.71 -6.53
C CYS A 34 -10.63 4.54 -7.22
N VAL A 35 -9.79 3.80 -6.48
CA VAL A 35 -9.05 2.63 -6.97
C VAL A 35 -9.40 1.44 -6.08
N TYR A 36 -9.63 0.28 -6.66
CA TYR A 36 -10.00 -0.93 -5.94
C TYR A 36 -9.04 -2.07 -6.27
N ALA A 37 -8.51 -2.72 -5.24
CA ALA A 37 -7.65 -3.88 -5.30
C ALA A 37 -8.33 -5.05 -4.54
N PRO A 38 -9.00 -5.96 -5.25
CA PRO A 38 -9.55 -7.17 -4.62
C PRO A 38 -8.46 -8.01 -3.95
N ARG A 39 -8.84 -8.80 -2.95
CA ARG A 39 -7.98 -9.84 -2.37
C ARG A 39 -7.38 -10.73 -3.45
N GLY A 40 -6.14 -11.16 -3.25
CA GLY A 40 -5.36 -11.95 -4.21
C GLY A 40 -4.76 -11.13 -5.36
N VAL A 41 -5.04 -9.83 -5.45
CA VAL A 41 -4.41 -8.94 -6.45
C VAL A 41 -3.16 -8.29 -5.87
N VAL A 42 -2.03 -8.44 -6.55
CA VAL A 42 -0.79 -7.79 -6.15
C VAL A 42 -0.89 -6.29 -6.44
N HIS A 43 -0.57 -5.45 -5.46
CA HIS A 43 -0.63 -4.01 -5.65
C HIS A 43 0.39 -3.23 -4.82
N THR A 44 0.54 -1.96 -5.19
CA THR A 44 1.30 -0.95 -4.46
C THR A 44 0.89 0.44 -4.93
N PHE A 45 1.23 1.47 -4.16
CA PHE A 45 1.07 2.87 -4.55
C PHE A 45 2.29 3.71 -4.18
N ARG A 46 2.48 4.84 -4.86
CA ARG A 46 3.43 5.89 -4.47
C ARG A 46 2.87 7.28 -4.77
N ASN A 47 3.29 8.24 -3.97
CA ASN A 47 3.15 9.65 -4.31
C ASN A 47 4.01 9.97 -5.54
N VAL A 48 3.48 10.73 -6.50
CA VAL A 48 4.23 11.23 -7.65
C VAL A 48 4.67 12.65 -7.37
N ASN A 49 5.95 12.85 -7.09
CA ASN A 49 6.51 14.18 -6.95
C ASN A 49 6.59 14.82 -8.36
N GLY A 50 5.69 15.76 -8.68
CA GLY A 50 5.73 16.43 -9.99
C GLY A 50 4.58 17.40 -10.27
N THR A 51 3.43 17.27 -9.61
CA THR A 51 2.24 18.08 -9.89
C THR A 51 1.98 19.09 -8.78
N ASN A 52 2.70 20.20 -8.74
CA ASN A 52 2.45 21.40 -7.89
C ASN A 52 2.25 21.22 -6.37
N SER A 53 2.21 19.99 -5.85
CA SER A 53 2.03 19.63 -4.46
C SER A 53 3.09 18.60 -4.09
N ARG A 54 3.82 18.85 -2.99
CA ARG A 54 4.86 17.93 -2.48
C ARG A 54 4.27 16.76 -1.67
N SER A 55 2.95 16.78 -1.47
CA SER A 55 2.23 15.83 -0.63
C SER A 55 0.92 15.42 -1.30
N ALA A 56 0.57 14.15 -1.15
CA ALA A 56 -0.73 13.61 -1.52
C ALA A 56 -1.43 13.08 -0.27
N ARG A 57 -2.77 13.08 -0.29
CA ARG A 57 -3.59 12.54 0.80
C ARG A 57 -4.45 11.42 0.26
N LEU A 58 -4.28 10.25 0.85
CA LEU A 58 -4.93 9.02 0.42
C LEU A 58 -5.73 8.45 1.59
N GLN A 59 -7.03 8.27 1.38
CA GLN A 59 -7.83 7.42 2.26
C GLN A 59 -7.82 6.01 1.69
N PHE A 60 -7.66 5.02 2.54
CA PHE A 60 -7.89 3.64 2.16
C PHE A 60 -8.70 2.93 3.25
N TRP A 61 -9.38 1.87 2.86
CA TRP A 61 -10.17 1.03 3.75
C TRP A 61 -10.13 -0.41 3.27
N PHE A 62 -10.38 -1.31 4.21
CA PHE A 62 -10.28 -2.74 4.01
C PHE A 62 -11.62 -3.40 4.30
N THR A 63 -11.92 -4.47 3.57
CA THR A 63 -13.09 -5.30 3.84
C THR A 63 -12.75 -6.79 3.70
N PRO A 64 -13.05 -7.63 4.71
CA PRO A 64 -13.66 -7.32 6.00
C PRO A 64 -12.76 -6.47 6.94
N ALA A 65 -13.31 -6.01 8.06
CA ALA A 65 -12.54 -5.33 9.12
C ALA A 65 -11.62 -6.31 9.87
N GLY A 66 -10.63 -5.79 10.62
CA GLY A 66 -9.73 -6.57 11.48
C GLY A 66 -8.25 -6.25 11.30
N ILE A 67 -7.87 -5.79 10.09
CA ILE A 67 -6.49 -5.49 9.69
C ILE A 67 -5.84 -4.35 10.50
N GLU A 68 -6.61 -3.53 11.20
CA GLU A 68 -6.09 -2.53 12.14
C GLU A 68 -5.13 -3.13 13.18
N ASN A 69 -5.38 -4.37 13.60
CA ASN A 69 -4.51 -5.09 14.53
C ASN A 69 -3.18 -5.53 13.89
N TYR A 70 -3.17 -5.77 12.57
CA TYR A 70 -1.93 -5.98 11.82
C TYR A 70 -1.07 -4.72 11.85
N PHE A 71 -1.67 -3.55 11.56
CA PHE A 71 -0.95 -2.27 11.55
C PHE A 71 -0.35 -1.94 12.91
N GLU A 72 -1.06 -2.22 14.00
CA GLU A 72 -0.52 -2.04 15.35
C GLU A 72 0.72 -2.92 15.60
N GLN A 73 0.63 -4.21 15.27
CA GLN A 73 1.72 -5.16 15.49
C GLN A 73 2.95 -4.85 14.64
N VAL A 74 2.76 -4.58 13.35
CA VAL A 74 3.87 -4.26 12.44
C VAL A 74 4.53 -2.93 12.83
N SER A 75 3.76 -1.96 13.32
CA SER A 75 4.29 -0.69 13.84
C SER A 75 5.24 -0.92 15.03
N ARG A 76 4.90 -1.80 15.97
CA ARG A 76 5.77 -2.16 17.10
C ARG A 76 7.08 -2.82 16.65
N ALA A 77 7.08 -3.55 15.54
CA ALA A 77 8.30 -4.12 14.97
C ALA A 77 9.17 -3.07 14.26
N LEU A 78 8.53 -2.17 13.49
CA LEU A 78 9.21 -1.17 12.66
C LEU A 78 9.72 0.04 13.43
N THR A 79 9.15 0.35 14.59
CA THR A 79 9.57 1.48 15.43
C THR A 79 10.68 1.13 16.44
N GLN A 80 11.15 -0.11 16.44
CA GLN A 80 12.35 -0.51 17.20
C GLN A 80 13.60 0.17 16.63
N ASN A 81 14.66 0.23 17.45
CA ASN A 81 15.96 0.76 17.03
C ASN A 81 17.08 -0.28 17.26
N PRO A 82 17.56 -0.98 16.21
CA PRO A 82 17.15 -0.86 14.81
C PRO A 82 15.75 -1.49 14.54
N PRO A 83 15.08 -1.14 13.43
CA PRO A 83 13.82 -1.77 13.04
C PRO A 83 13.96 -3.27 12.85
N ASN A 84 13.00 -4.04 13.37
CA ASN A 84 13.00 -5.49 13.21
C ASN A 84 12.22 -5.91 11.95
N LEU A 85 12.89 -5.84 10.80
CA LEU A 85 12.28 -6.15 9.50
C LEU A 85 11.84 -7.62 9.38
N ASN A 86 12.59 -8.55 10.00
CA ASN A 86 12.25 -9.97 9.98
C ASN A 86 10.92 -10.23 10.70
N LEU A 87 10.74 -9.62 11.87
CA LEU A 87 9.48 -9.70 12.61
C LEU A 87 8.34 -9.04 11.84
N ALA A 88 8.57 -7.89 11.21
CA ALA A 88 7.55 -7.22 10.39
C ALA A 88 7.06 -8.11 9.23
N VAL A 89 7.97 -8.78 8.53
CA VAL A 89 7.63 -9.74 7.46
C VAL A 89 6.90 -10.97 8.01
N GLN A 90 7.31 -11.47 9.18
CA GLN A 90 6.62 -12.58 9.83
C GLN A 90 5.17 -12.21 10.20
N ILE A 91 4.96 -11.06 10.82
CA ILE A 91 3.63 -10.54 11.18
C ILE A 91 2.76 -10.40 9.93
N ALA A 92 3.29 -9.82 8.84
CA ALA A 92 2.56 -9.72 7.58
C ALA A 92 2.06 -11.10 7.10
N LYS A 93 2.92 -12.11 7.12
CA LYS A 93 2.55 -13.48 6.72
C LYS A 93 1.48 -14.10 7.62
N GLU A 94 1.56 -13.91 8.94
CA GLU A 94 0.54 -14.38 9.90
C GLU A 94 -0.84 -13.76 9.63
N TRP A 95 -0.86 -12.54 9.10
CA TRP A 95 -2.07 -11.81 8.71
C TRP A 95 -2.48 -12.03 7.25
N GLY A 96 -1.90 -13.01 6.56
CA GLY A 96 -2.25 -13.29 5.16
C GLY A 96 -1.83 -12.19 4.19
N ILE A 97 -0.73 -11.50 4.48
CA ILE A 97 -0.13 -10.48 3.61
C ILE A 97 1.23 -10.98 3.14
N ASP A 98 1.37 -11.21 1.83
CA ASP A 98 2.68 -11.51 1.25
C ASP A 98 3.34 -10.23 0.75
N ILE A 99 4.57 -9.97 1.21
CA ILE A 99 5.40 -8.87 0.70
C ILE A 99 6.13 -9.34 -0.56
N ILE A 100 5.85 -8.71 -1.69
CA ILE A 100 6.32 -9.13 -3.02
C ILE A 100 7.16 -8.02 -3.65
N GLY A 101 8.45 -8.31 -3.89
CA GLY A 101 9.32 -7.61 -4.84
C GLY A 101 9.22 -6.08 -4.91
N SER A 102 9.64 -5.55 -6.05
CA SER A 102 9.61 -4.12 -6.36
C SER A 102 8.61 -3.83 -7.49
N PRO A 103 7.98 -2.65 -7.50
CA PRO A 103 7.13 -2.24 -8.62
C PRO A 103 7.94 -2.12 -9.92
N ASN A 104 7.24 -2.19 -11.05
CA ASN A 104 7.80 -2.03 -12.39
C ASN A 104 7.94 -0.56 -12.79
N TRP A 105 7.98 0.35 -11.82
CA TRP A 105 8.13 1.77 -12.09
C TRP A 105 9.59 2.09 -12.41
N SER A 106 9.81 2.90 -13.44
CA SER A 106 11.07 3.60 -13.55
C SER A 106 11.24 4.51 -12.33
N ILE A 107 12.44 4.47 -11.73
CA ILE A 107 12.90 5.56 -10.89
C ILE A 107 13.03 6.74 -11.86
N GLY A 108 12.12 7.71 -11.75
CA GLY A 108 12.24 8.95 -12.52
C GLY A 108 13.56 9.63 -12.12
N ASN A 109 14.30 10.11 -13.13
CA ASN A 109 15.49 10.94 -12.94
C ASN A 109 15.19 12.18 -12.10
#